data_AF-A0A6N7LC58-F1
#
_entry.id   AF-A0A6N7LC58-F1
#
_cell.length_a   1.000
_cell.length_b   1.000
_cell.length_c   1.000
_cell.angle_alpha   90.00
_cell.angle_beta   90.00
_cell.angle_gamma   90.00
#
_symmetry.space_group_name_H-M   'P 1'
#
loop_
_entity.id
_entity.type
_entity.pdbx_description
1 polymer ?
#
loop_
_entity_poly.entity_id
_entity_poly.type
_entity_poly.pdbx_seq_one_letter_code
_entity_poly.pdbx_strand_id
1 'polypeptide(L)' 'MERTNACKLAEEYLRLGGHRRVVIDDNQTSVRNWEPEPVAAEAFWRKNVEILGPERQREVQLLLPTINRA' A
#
# COMPACT_ATOMS: atom_id res chain seq x y z
N MET A 1 -10.54 14.58 13.04
CA MET A 1 -9.51 13.56 12.76
C MET A 1 -8.94 13.87 11.39
N GLU A 2 -7.73 14.41 11.31
CA GLU A 2 -7.08 14.63 10.02
C GLU A 2 -6.81 13.25 9.39
N ARG A 3 -7.44 12.97 8.26
CA ARG A 3 -7.07 11.79 7.46
C ARG A 3 -5.63 12.01 7.00
N THR A 4 -4.69 11.30 7.62
CA THR A 4 -3.27 11.31 7.24
C THR A 4 -3.16 11.06 5.74
N ASN A 5 -2.24 11.76 5.05
CA ASN A 5 -2.08 11.65 3.60
C ASN A 5 -1.90 10.18 3.15
N ALA A 6 -1.32 9.33 4.00
CA ALA A 6 -1.20 7.90 3.77
C ALA A 6 -2.55 7.18 3.58
N CYS A 7 -3.60 7.57 4.32
CA CYS A 7 -4.93 6.99 4.21
C CYS A 7 -5.56 7.28 2.84
N LYS A 8 -5.47 8.52 2.37
CA LYS A 8 -5.95 8.88 1.03
C LYS A 8 -5.22 8.11 -0.07
N LEU A 9 -3.91 7.92 0.07
CA LEU A 9 -3.12 7.17 -0.90
C LEU A 9 -3.50 5.69 -0.94
N ALA A 10 -3.69 5.06 0.22
CA ALA A 10 -4.15 3.68 0.31
C ALA A 10 -5.56 3.50 -0.27
N GLU A 11 -6.50 4.39 0.11
CA GLU A 11 -7.89 4.37 -0.41
C GLU A 11 -7.92 4.49 -1.94
N GLU A 12 -7.20 5.47 -2.52
CA GLU A 12 -7.15 5.67 -3.97
C GLU A 12 -6.47 4.50 -4.68
N TYR A 13 -5.39 3.96 -4.12
CA TYR A 13 -4.73 2.78 -4.67
C TYR A 13 -5.66 1.56 -4.71
N LEU A 14 -6.40 1.28 -3.62
CA LEU A 14 -7.38 0.20 -3.57
C LEU A 14 -8.55 0.46 -4.52
N ARG A 15 -9.00 1.71 -4.65
CA ARG A 15 -10.06 2.12 -5.60
C ARG A 15 -9.67 1.89 -7.06
N LEU A 16 -8.39 2.02 -7.40
CA LEU A 16 -7.87 1.73 -8.73
C LEU A 16 -7.75 0.22 -9.02
N GLY A 17 -8.13 -0.64 -8.07
CA GLY A 17 -7.98 -2.09 -8.16
C GLY A 17 -6.59 -2.56 -7.74
N GLY A 18 -5.93 -1.87 -6.81
CA GLY A 18 -4.66 -2.32 -6.26
C GLY A 18 -4.81 -3.58 -5.41
N HIS A 19 -4.14 -4.68 -5.78
CA HIS A 19 -4.27 -5.98 -5.09
C HIS A 19 -3.06 -6.35 -4.23
N ARG A 20 -2.04 -5.47 -4.19
CA ARG A 20 -0.89 -5.61 -3.28
C ARG A 20 -1.34 -5.84 -1.84
N ARG A 21 -0.68 -6.81 -1.21
CA ARG A 21 -0.91 -7.15 0.19
C ARG A 21 0.34 -6.88 1.00
N VAL A 22 0.14 -6.39 2.22
CA VAL A 22 1.23 -6.17 3.16
C VAL A 22 1.51 -7.45 3.94
N VAL A 23 2.77 -7.80 4.01
CA VAL A 23 3.33 -8.80 4.91
C VAL A 23 3.93 -8.03 6.07
N ILE A 24 3.41 -8.29 7.26
CA ILE A 24 3.94 -7.75 8.52
C ILE A 24 4.70 -8.90 9.17
N ASP A 25 6.00 -8.71 9.30
CA ASP A 25 6.92 -9.57 10.04
C ASP A 25 7.38 -8.83 11.31
N ASP A 26 8.00 -9.54 12.25
CA ASP A 26 8.29 -9.09 13.63
C ASP A 26 8.92 -7.69 13.69
N ASN A 27 9.74 -7.33 12.69
CA ASN A 27 10.40 -6.02 12.59
C ASN A 27 10.25 -5.30 11.23
N GLN A 28 9.58 -5.89 10.23
CA GLN A 28 9.55 -5.32 8.88
C GLN A 28 8.19 -5.47 8.20
N THR A 29 7.75 -4.41 7.51
CA THR A 29 6.61 -4.46 6.60
C THR A 29 7.12 -4.55 5.17
N SER A 30 6.64 -5.54 4.42
CA SER A 30 6.96 -5.70 3.00
C SER A 30 5.68 -5.82 2.18
N VAL A 31 5.65 -5.21 1.01
CA VAL A 31 4.51 -5.33 0.09
C VAL A 31 4.79 -6.43 -0.90
N ARG A 32 3.84 -7.36 -1.05
CA ARG A 32 3.90 -8.38 -2.10
C ARG A 32 2.70 -8.25 -3.01
N ASN A 33 2.95 -8.34 -4.31
CA ASN A 33 1.90 -8.44 -5.31
C ASN A 33 1.77 -9.90 -5.76
N TRP A 34 0.62 -10.51 -5.48
CA TRP A 34 0.35 -11.93 -5.79
C TRP A 34 -0.55 -12.11 -7.01
N GLU A 35 -1.20 -11.04 -7.45
CA GLU A 35 -2.14 -11.03 -8.56
C GLU A 35 -1.76 -9.88 -9.49
N PRO A 36 -1.95 -10.02 -10.82
CA PRO A 36 -1.76 -8.90 -11.72
C PRO A 36 -2.72 -7.77 -11.32
N GLU A 37 -2.15 -6.61 -10.99
CA GLU A 37 -2.93 -5.40 -10.69
C GLU A 37 -3.16 -4.60 -11.97
N PRO A 38 -4.21 -3.77 -12.05
CA PRO A 38 -4.42 -2.86 -13.16
C PRO A 38 -3.24 -1.91 -13.32
N VAL A 39 -2.86 -1.61 -14.56
CA VAL A 39 -1.77 -0.66 -14.89
C VAL A 39 -1.96 0.70 -14.20
N ALA A 40 -3.21 1.12 -13.99
CA ALA A 40 -3.54 2.35 -13.28
C ALA A 40 -3.14 2.31 -11.79
N ALA A 41 -3.36 1.18 -11.10
CA ALA A 41 -2.97 1.00 -9.70
C ALA A 41 -1.45 0.93 -9.54
N GLU A 42 -0.78 0.19 -10.44
CA GLU A 42 0.68 0.12 -10.46
C GLU A 42 1.28 1.52 -10.69
N ALA A 43 0.85 2.22 -11.74
CA ALA A 43 1.35 3.55 -12.06
C ALA A 43 1.10 4.55 -10.92
N PHE A 44 -0.06 4.47 -10.26
CA PHE A 44 -0.36 5.29 -9.09
C PHE A 44 0.61 5.02 -7.94
N TRP A 45 0.88 3.75 -7.64
CA TRP A 45 1.81 3.37 -6.58
C TRP A 45 3.21 3.91 -6.86
N ARG A 46 3.75 3.68 -8.06
CA ARG A 46 5.10 4.12 -8.42
C ARG A 46 5.23 5.64 -8.38
N LYS A 47 4.19 6.37 -8.79
CA LYS A 47 4.20 7.84 -8.84
C LYS A 47 3.96 8.51 -7.50
N ASN A 48 3.18 7.90 -6.58
CA ASN A 48 2.76 8.57 -5.35
C ASN A 48 3.27 7.91 -4.07
N VAL A 49 3.52 6.60 -4.07
CA VAL A 49 3.91 5.83 -2.89
C VAL A 49 5.40 5.51 -2.93
N GLU A 50 5.94 5.01 -4.05
CA GLU A 50 7.36 4.63 -4.19
C GLU A 50 8.32 5.81 -4.05
N ILE A 51 7.86 7.04 -4.33
CA ILE A 51 8.65 8.27 -4.15
C ILE A 51 8.68 8.78 -2.70
N LEU A 52 7.86 8.22 -1.80
CA LEU A 52 7.80 8.67 -0.41
C LEU A 52 8.97 8.11 0.39
N GLY A 53 9.33 8.76 1.49
CA GLY A 53 10.29 8.21 2.45
C GLY A 53 9.77 6.91 3.11
N PRO A 54 10.67 6.06 3.61
CA PRO A 54 10.35 4.71 4.11
C PRO A 54 9.28 4.70 5.21
N GLU A 55 9.27 5.71 6.09
CA GLU A 55 8.26 5.83 7.15
C GLU A 55 6.85 6.06 6.57
N ARG A 56 6.70 6.98 5.61
CA ARG A 56 5.41 7.26 4.96
C ARG A 56 4.96 6.13 4.06
N GLN A 57 5.90 5.46 3.38
CA GLN A 57 5.58 4.24 2.65
C GLN A 57 5.00 3.21 3.61
N ARG A 58 5.64 2.98 4.75
CA ARG A 58 5.14 2.05 5.78
C ARG A 58 3.73 2.41 6.26
N GLU A 59 3.43 3.69 6.49
CA GLU A 59 2.07 4.12 6.84
C GLU A 59 1.03 3.72 5.78
N VAL A 60 1.33 3.92 4.49
CA VAL A 60 0.45 3.50 3.38
C VAL A 60 0.30 1.98 3.36
N GLN A 61 1.41 1.26 3.53
CA GLN A 61 1.43 -0.21 3.51
C GLN A 61 0.61 -0.83 4.63
N LEU A 62 0.66 -0.25 5.83
CA LEU A 62 -0.12 -0.70 6.99
C LEU A 62 -1.64 -0.56 6.81
N LEU A 63 -2.07 0.26 5.85
CA LEU A 63 -3.48 0.46 5.51
C LEU A 63 -3.97 -0.49 4.41
N LEU A 64 -3.06 -1.26 3.78
CA LEU A 64 -3.42 -2.28 2.80
C LEU A 64 -3.89 -3.57 3.48
N PRO A 65 -4.65 -4.43 2.76
CA PRO A 65 -4.98 -5.76 3.23
C PRO A 65 -3.73 -6.57 3.59
N THR A 66 -3.71 -7.15 4.79
CA THR A 66 -2.59 -7.99 5.25
C THR A 66 -2.79 -9.45 4.81
N ILE A 67 -1.69 -10.18 4.61
CA ILE A 67 -1.74 -11.62 4.31
C ILE A 67 -1.80 -12.46 5.59
N ASN A 68 -1.20 -11.97 6.68
CA ASN A 68 -1.07 -12.67 7.96
C ASN A 68 -2.36 -12.64 8.81
N ARG A 69 -3.54 -12.56 8.20
CA ARG A 69 -4.81 -12.59 8.95
C ARG A 69 -5.47 -13.96 8.86
N ALA A 70 -5.21 -14.78 9.88
CA ALA A 70 -6.22 -15.66 10.48
C ALA A 70 -6.93 -14.87 11.59
#